data_AF-D2QN38-F1
#
_entry.id   AF-D2QN38-F1
#
_cell.length_a   1.000
_cell.length_b   1.000
_cell.length_c   1.000
_cell.angle_alpha   90.00
_cell.angle_beta   90.00
_cell.angle_gamma   90.00
#
_symmetry.space_group_name_H-M   'P 1'
#
loop_
_entity.id
_entity.type
_entity.pdbx_description
1 polymer ?
#
loop_
_entity_poly.entity_id
_entity_poly.type
_entity_poly.pdbx_seq_one_letter_code
_entity_poly.pdbx_strand_id
1 'polypeptide(L)'
;MLVRSGVRSLTWATTHYPLIGRKISNSGPNVVMFTQTDGAKHPAPNGLKRRAAMENTTPNTNNFLNWVEIKNFKSIKDLRLDCKRVNVFIGKPNVGKSNILEALGLLGAGYDTGRFLKGSVRYKSMKNLFWDFDTSQSIEVASNSGVVAISSGLGFKLFNNEDLTGEFKSFSIGAFRSKEFEENLAKPRSVGLVALSAKAERIVDESGVSTGSVPDDQDKRKMFNEQLRVVKKYDFSNVTQFENLFQDFLLPPSGPNLYSVVRRSDELWSEFAELFSEQQLELVLYDAEQAFLLQKKIGPRITQYPYFSIADTFRRFMFYITAIQSNKNSVIIFEEPEVHSFPPYTQEMAYRMIYDDDNQYFISTHSPYMLHPFIEKMDYKDLNVFITYYKDYQTHVRALTEEELTDILDFSTNVFFNLKRFEPDA
;
A
#
# COMPACT_ATOMS: atom_id res chain seq x y z
N MET A 1 -62.74 15.39 14.89
CA MET A 1 -63.55 16.44 14.24
C MET A 1 -63.08 16.54 12.79
N LEU A 2 -63.91 16.08 11.85
CA LEU A 2 -63.70 16.21 10.41
C LEU A 2 -63.58 17.69 10.00
N VAL A 3 -62.80 18.01 8.95
CA VAL A 3 -63.31 18.58 7.69
C VAL A 3 -62.26 18.41 6.58
N ARG A 4 -62.74 17.95 5.42
CA ARG A 4 -62.07 17.76 4.11
C ARG A 4 -62.09 19.04 3.26
N SER A 5 -61.38 18.95 2.13
CA SER A 5 -61.55 19.64 0.83
C SER A 5 -60.58 20.79 0.54
N GLY A 6 -60.04 20.98 -0.66
CA GLY A 6 -60.32 20.32 -1.94
C GLY A 6 -59.24 20.63 -2.99
N VAL A 7 -59.24 19.80 -4.02
CA VAL A 7 -58.42 19.83 -5.23
C VAL A 7 -58.76 21.03 -6.12
N ARG A 8 -57.77 21.62 -6.80
CA ARG A 8 -57.94 22.14 -8.18
C ARG A 8 -56.61 22.21 -8.94
N SER A 9 -56.59 21.48 -10.05
CA SER A 9 -55.62 21.51 -11.16
C SER A 9 -55.78 22.75 -12.02
N LEU A 10 -54.69 23.26 -12.61
CA LEU A 10 -54.73 23.93 -13.92
C LEU A 10 -53.39 23.86 -14.64
N THR A 11 -53.48 23.49 -15.91
CA THR A 11 -52.46 23.19 -16.90
C THR A 11 -51.91 24.44 -17.61
N TRP A 12 -50.62 24.36 -17.95
CA TRP A 12 -49.83 24.98 -19.02
C TRP A 12 -50.34 26.21 -19.79
N ALA A 13 -49.51 27.26 -19.78
CA ALA A 13 -49.34 28.16 -20.92
C ALA A 13 -47.85 28.54 -21.06
N THR A 14 -47.27 28.14 -22.18
CA THR A 14 -45.97 28.57 -22.70
C THR A 14 -46.05 30.02 -23.18
N THR A 15 -45.13 30.89 -22.76
CA THR A 15 -44.77 32.08 -23.54
C THR A 15 -43.32 32.47 -23.23
N HIS A 16 -42.54 32.66 -24.30
CA HIS A 16 -41.14 33.07 -24.30
C HIS A 16 -40.97 34.60 -24.20
N TYR A 17 -39.75 35.00 -23.83
CA TYR A 17 -39.09 36.33 -23.90
C TYR A 17 -39.10 37.19 -22.61
N PRO A 18 -38.13 38.11 -22.44
CA PRO A 18 -36.79 37.82 -21.94
C PRO A 18 -36.47 38.68 -20.70
N LEU A 19 -35.78 38.17 -19.69
CA LEU A 19 -35.41 39.01 -18.53
C LEU A 19 -33.92 39.37 -18.51
N ILE A 20 -33.71 40.56 -19.08
CA ILE A 20 -32.72 41.58 -18.71
C ILE A 20 -32.46 41.55 -17.21
N GLY A 21 -31.17 41.62 -16.87
CA GLY A 21 -30.65 41.48 -15.53
C GLY A 21 -31.30 42.39 -14.49
N ARG A 22 -31.59 41.79 -13.33
CA ARG A 22 -31.69 42.49 -12.06
C ARG A 22 -30.70 41.84 -11.10
N LYS A 23 -29.68 42.60 -10.72
CA LYS A 23 -28.87 42.36 -9.52
C LYS A 23 -29.82 42.30 -8.33
N ILE A 24 -30.01 41.11 -7.77
CA ILE A 24 -30.41 40.96 -6.38
C ILE A 24 -29.15 40.53 -5.66
N SER A 25 -28.65 41.42 -4.79
CA SER A 25 -27.57 41.16 -3.87
C SER A 25 -27.96 40.02 -2.94
N ASN A 26 -27.45 38.82 -3.20
CA ASN A 26 -27.31 37.79 -2.18
C ASN A 26 -25.81 37.65 -1.91
N SER A 27 -25.38 38.23 -0.80
CA SER A 27 -24.08 38.02 -0.18
C SER A 27 -24.03 36.60 0.40
N GLY A 28 -23.86 35.62 -0.48
CA GLY A 28 -23.43 34.26 -0.15
C GLY A 28 -22.15 33.95 -0.93
N PRO A 29 -21.31 33.03 -0.45
CA PRO A 29 -20.09 32.65 -1.16
C PRO A 29 -20.42 32.11 -2.56
N ASN A 30 -19.74 32.63 -3.58
CA ASN A 30 -19.85 32.10 -4.94
C ASN A 30 -19.01 30.83 -5.03
N VAL A 31 -19.65 29.70 -5.37
CA VAL A 31 -18.99 28.41 -5.60
C VAL A 31 -18.85 28.20 -7.10
N VAL A 32 -17.61 28.04 -7.58
CA VAL A 32 -17.34 27.73 -9.00
C VAL A 32 -16.86 26.29 -9.11
N MET A 33 -17.60 25.47 -9.86
CA MET A 33 -17.27 24.10 -10.21
C MET A 33 -16.30 24.09 -11.38
N PHE A 34 -15.16 23.42 -11.23
CA PHE A 34 -14.24 23.19 -12.33
C PHE A 34 -13.83 21.71 -12.39
N THR A 35 -13.77 21.19 -13.60
CA THR A 35 -13.00 20.00 -13.93
C THR A 35 -11.71 20.48 -14.58
N GLN A 36 -10.56 19.97 -14.16
CA GLN A 36 -9.30 20.29 -14.82
C GLN A 36 -9.31 19.67 -16.23
N THR A 37 -9.73 20.45 -17.22
CA THR A 37 -9.52 20.16 -18.65
C THR A 37 -8.72 21.31 -19.23
N ASP A 38 -7.42 21.32 -18.97
CA ASP A 38 -6.47 22.15 -19.70
C ASP A 38 -5.29 21.28 -20.12
N GLY A 39 -5.09 21.14 -21.43
CA GLY A 39 -3.88 20.55 -21.99
C GLY A 39 -4.07 19.73 -23.26
N ALA A 40 -3.81 20.38 -24.40
CA ALA A 40 -3.28 19.85 -25.66
C ALA A 40 -3.67 18.44 -26.14
N LYS A 41 -4.21 18.36 -27.37
CA LYS A 41 -4.25 17.14 -28.18
C LYS A 41 -2.83 16.61 -28.41
N HIS A 42 -2.37 15.69 -27.56
CA HIS A 42 -1.21 14.85 -27.83
C HIS A 42 -1.66 13.49 -28.37
N PRO A 43 -0.86 12.87 -29.27
CA PRO A 43 -1.30 11.71 -30.04
C PRO A 43 -1.51 10.49 -29.14
N ALA A 44 -2.45 9.63 -29.55
CA ALA A 44 -2.80 8.40 -28.87
C ALA A 44 -1.55 7.55 -28.50
N PRO A 45 -1.53 6.89 -27.34
CA PRO A 45 -0.43 5.99 -27.01
C PRO A 45 -0.37 4.87 -28.06
N ASN A 46 0.80 4.73 -28.67
CA ASN A 46 1.09 3.65 -29.60
C ASN A 46 0.80 2.30 -28.93
N GLY A 47 0.03 1.46 -29.63
CA GLY A 47 -0.52 0.23 -29.10
C GLY A 47 0.51 -0.67 -28.42
N LEU A 48 0.06 -1.28 -27.31
CA LEU A 48 0.69 -2.44 -26.68
C LEU A 48 1.06 -3.47 -27.74
N LYS A 49 2.31 -3.50 -28.19
CA LYS A 49 2.88 -4.69 -28.82
C LYS A 49 3.28 -5.63 -27.69
N ARG A 50 2.40 -6.62 -27.44
CA ARG A 50 2.68 -7.78 -26.59
C ARG A 50 4.04 -8.38 -26.96
N ARG A 51 5.03 -8.27 -26.06
CA ARG A 51 6.08 -9.29 -25.96
C ARG A 51 5.46 -10.47 -25.23
N ALA A 52 5.60 -11.66 -25.79
CA ALA A 52 4.99 -12.87 -25.26
C ALA A 52 5.42 -13.07 -23.79
N ALA A 53 4.46 -12.95 -22.87
CA ALA A 53 4.61 -13.52 -21.54
C ALA A 53 4.70 -15.04 -21.72
N MET A 54 5.73 -15.68 -21.17
CA MET A 54 5.73 -17.13 -21.03
C MET A 54 4.51 -17.49 -20.19
N GLU A 55 3.58 -18.26 -20.77
CA GLU A 55 2.41 -18.77 -20.05
C GLU A 55 2.88 -19.78 -19.01
N ASN A 56 2.93 -19.37 -17.74
CA ASN A 56 2.94 -20.31 -16.62
C ASN A 56 1.60 -21.05 -16.64
N THR A 57 1.62 -22.30 -17.09
CA THR A 57 0.46 -23.17 -17.36
C THR A 57 -0.04 -23.92 -16.13
N THR A 58 0.38 -23.54 -14.92
CA THR A 58 -0.17 -24.09 -13.69
C THR A 58 -1.37 -23.24 -13.21
N PRO A 59 -2.56 -23.83 -13.00
CA PRO A 59 -3.67 -23.13 -12.37
C PRO A 59 -3.30 -22.86 -10.91
N ASN A 60 -2.75 -21.69 -10.62
CA ASN A 60 -2.31 -21.32 -9.28
C ASN A 60 -3.55 -21.10 -8.39
N THR A 61 -3.74 -21.98 -7.41
CA THR A 61 -4.76 -21.87 -6.35
C THR A 61 -4.37 -20.88 -5.24
N ASN A 62 -3.23 -20.18 -5.40
CA ASN A 62 -2.68 -19.23 -4.43
C ASN A 62 -2.96 -17.77 -4.86
N ASN A 63 -3.03 -16.87 -3.88
CA ASN A 63 -3.34 -15.44 -4.08
C ASN A 63 -2.14 -14.62 -4.59
N PHE A 64 -1.08 -15.29 -5.05
CA PHE A 64 0.20 -14.67 -5.37
C PHE A 64 0.10 -13.77 -6.61
N LEU A 65 0.90 -12.71 -6.60
CA LEU A 65 1.14 -11.89 -7.76
C LEU A 65 2.15 -12.61 -8.65
N ASN A 66 1.79 -12.87 -9.90
CA ASN A 66 2.68 -13.42 -10.92
C ASN A 66 3.40 -12.29 -11.67
N TRP A 67 2.78 -11.12 -11.76
CA TRP A 67 3.35 -9.93 -12.37
C TRP A 67 2.71 -8.68 -11.77
N VAL A 68 3.43 -7.56 -11.85
CA VAL A 68 2.94 -6.24 -11.49
C VAL A 68 3.37 -5.20 -12.52
N GLU A 69 2.49 -4.27 -12.83
CA GLU A 69 2.76 -3.09 -13.66
C GLU A 69 2.41 -1.83 -12.88
N ILE A 70 3.32 -0.86 -12.82
CA ILE A 70 3.19 0.41 -12.09
C ILE A 70 3.40 1.55 -13.08
N LYS A 71 2.43 2.46 -13.15
CA LYS A 71 2.48 3.65 -14.00
C LYS A 71 2.20 4.92 -13.24
N ASN A 72 2.92 5.97 -13.64
CA ASN A 72 2.70 7.35 -13.20
C ASN A 72 2.79 7.56 -11.67
N PHE A 73 3.56 6.72 -10.96
CA PHE A 73 3.65 6.73 -9.50
C PHE A 73 5.00 7.24 -9.01
N LYS A 74 5.04 8.41 -8.36
CA LYS A 74 6.25 9.03 -7.80
C LYS A 74 7.39 9.07 -8.81
N SER A 75 8.49 8.36 -8.58
CA SER A 75 9.63 8.27 -9.50
C SER A 75 9.50 7.16 -10.55
N ILE A 76 8.35 6.50 -10.63
CA ILE A 76 8.08 5.42 -11.58
C ILE A 76 7.13 5.94 -12.66
N LYS A 77 7.64 6.06 -13.88
CA LYS A 77 6.83 6.44 -15.04
C LYS A 77 6.06 5.24 -15.60
N ASP A 78 6.79 4.16 -15.88
CA ASP A 78 6.27 2.88 -16.36
C ASP A 78 7.25 1.77 -15.97
N LEU A 79 6.80 0.80 -15.18
CA LEU A 79 7.61 -0.32 -14.69
C LEU A 79 6.78 -1.59 -14.68
N ARG A 80 7.34 -2.68 -15.23
CA ARG A 80 6.76 -4.01 -15.16
C ARG A 80 7.75 -5.00 -14.54
N LEU A 81 7.24 -5.83 -13.65
CA LEU A 81 7.99 -6.86 -12.92
C LEU A 81 7.25 -8.19 -13.04
N ASP A 82 7.99 -9.27 -13.27
CA ASP A 82 7.50 -10.63 -13.07
C ASP A 82 7.90 -11.09 -11.68
N CYS A 83 6.99 -11.74 -10.96
CA CYS A 83 7.11 -11.98 -9.53
C CYS A 83 7.25 -13.49 -9.23
N LYS A 84 8.03 -13.80 -8.20
CA LYS A 84 8.22 -15.16 -7.66
C LYS A 84 7.74 -15.22 -6.21
N ARG A 85 7.92 -16.35 -5.51
CA ARG A 85 7.54 -16.48 -4.10
C ARG A 85 8.23 -15.46 -3.21
N VAL A 86 9.52 -15.20 -3.41
CA VAL A 86 10.27 -14.17 -2.69
C VAL A 86 10.89 -13.20 -3.69
N ASN A 87 10.64 -11.90 -3.50
CA ASN A 87 11.11 -10.81 -4.36
C ASN A 87 11.87 -9.80 -3.51
N VAL A 88 13.19 -9.72 -3.68
CA VAL A 88 14.07 -8.87 -2.88
C VAL A 88 14.58 -7.70 -3.72
N PHE A 89 14.33 -6.47 -3.29
CA PHE A 89 14.83 -5.25 -3.92
C PHE A 89 16.07 -4.76 -3.18
N ILE A 90 17.19 -4.70 -3.89
CA ILE A 90 18.45 -4.11 -3.41
C ILE A 90 18.83 -2.93 -4.31
N GLY A 91 19.72 -2.07 -3.83
CA GLY A 91 20.08 -0.83 -4.53
C GLY A 91 20.44 0.27 -3.54
N LYS A 92 21.08 1.34 -4.02
CA LYS A 92 21.50 2.46 -3.16
C LYS A 92 20.31 3.17 -2.48
N PRO A 93 20.54 3.95 -1.42
CA PRO A 93 19.50 4.84 -0.90
C PRO A 93 18.97 5.78 -1.99
N ASN A 94 17.69 6.17 -1.89
CA ASN A 94 17.03 7.15 -2.76
C ASN A 94 16.88 6.77 -4.26
N VAL A 95 17.08 5.50 -4.63
CA VAL A 95 16.86 5.03 -6.02
C VAL A 95 15.41 4.64 -6.34
N GLY A 96 14.55 4.58 -5.31
CA GLY A 96 13.11 4.31 -5.46
C GLY A 96 12.62 2.92 -5.04
N LYS A 97 13.41 2.13 -4.30
CA LYS A 97 12.98 0.84 -3.72
C LYS A 97 11.67 0.96 -2.96
N SER A 98 11.58 1.93 -2.06
CA SER A 98 10.36 2.20 -1.32
C SER A 98 9.20 2.64 -2.21
N ASN A 99 9.45 3.37 -3.30
CA ASN A 99 8.38 3.80 -4.20
C ASN A 99 7.73 2.58 -4.88
N ILE A 100 8.51 1.53 -5.17
CA ILE A 100 7.98 0.26 -5.69
C ILE A 100 7.10 -0.42 -4.63
N LEU A 101 7.60 -0.56 -3.40
CA LEU A 101 6.85 -1.19 -2.30
C LEU A 101 5.58 -0.40 -1.91
N GLU A 102 5.64 0.93 -1.94
CA GLU A 102 4.49 1.80 -1.71
C GLU A 102 3.45 1.71 -2.83
N ALA A 103 3.89 1.59 -4.10
CA ALA A 103 2.98 1.36 -5.22
C ALA A 103 2.25 0.01 -5.07
N LEU A 104 2.97 -1.06 -4.73
CA LEU A 104 2.37 -2.35 -4.40
C LEU A 104 1.40 -2.25 -3.21
N GLY A 105 1.73 -1.42 -2.22
CA GLY A 105 0.87 -1.12 -1.08
C GLY A 105 -0.50 -0.55 -1.46
N LEU A 106 -0.65 0.08 -2.64
CA LEU A 106 -1.95 0.53 -3.13
C LEU A 106 -2.95 -0.63 -3.31
N LEU A 107 -2.48 -1.84 -3.65
CA LEU A 107 -3.30 -3.05 -3.75
C LEU A 107 -3.77 -3.59 -2.38
N GLY A 108 -3.28 -2.99 -1.29
CA GLY A 108 -3.68 -3.24 0.10
C GLY A 108 -4.55 -2.15 0.72
N ALA A 109 -5.05 -1.18 -0.07
CA ALA A 109 -5.80 -0.05 0.46
C ALA A 109 -7.10 -0.42 1.20
N GLY A 110 -7.64 -1.61 1.00
CA GLY A 110 -8.80 -2.12 1.73
C GLY A 110 -8.55 -2.48 3.21
N TYR A 111 -7.30 -2.40 3.67
CA TYR A 111 -6.92 -2.53 5.08
C TYR A 111 -6.81 -1.18 5.80
N ASP A 112 -6.78 -0.05 5.08
CA ASP A 112 -6.56 1.23 5.71
C ASP A 112 -7.76 1.70 6.55
N THR A 113 -7.48 2.58 7.51
CA THR A 113 -8.51 3.26 8.30
C THR A 113 -8.20 4.76 8.37
N GLY A 114 -9.24 5.59 8.20
CA GLY A 114 -9.09 7.03 8.18
C GLY A 114 -8.42 7.55 6.91
N ARG A 115 -7.22 8.15 7.04
CA ARG A 115 -6.46 8.72 5.92
C ARG A 115 -5.96 7.61 5.00
N PHE A 116 -6.13 7.78 3.69
CA PHE A 116 -5.79 6.80 2.66
C PHE A 116 -4.34 6.31 2.80
N LEU A 117 -4.17 5.00 2.97
CA LEU A 117 -2.86 4.34 3.14
C LEU A 117 -1.96 4.97 4.21
N LYS A 118 -2.56 5.48 5.29
CA LYS A 118 -1.81 5.99 6.45
C LYS A 118 -0.85 4.92 6.98
N GLY A 119 0.43 5.27 7.09
CA GLY A 119 1.49 4.36 7.53
C GLY A 119 2.11 3.55 6.39
N SER A 120 1.31 3.14 5.39
CA SER A 120 1.79 2.33 4.27
C SER A 120 2.42 3.13 3.13
N VAL A 121 1.97 4.37 2.87
CA VAL A 121 2.49 5.23 1.79
C VAL A 121 2.81 6.63 2.30
N ARG A 122 4.01 7.13 2.00
CA ARG A 122 4.47 8.46 2.44
C ARG A 122 4.08 9.54 1.44
N TYR A 123 3.22 10.47 1.87
CA TYR A 123 2.86 11.68 1.10
C TYR A 123 2.32 12.78 2.01
N LYS A 124 2.41 14.05 1.57
CA LYS A 124 1.75 15.19 2.24
C LYS A 124 0.43 15.55 1.57
N SER A 125 0.40 15.49 0.23
CA SER A 125 -0.77 15.68 -0.60
C SER A 125 -0.87 14.55 -1.62
N MET A 126 -2.08 14.17 -2.02
CA MET A 126 -2.34 13.12 -3.02
C MET A 126 -1.61 13.36 -4.34
N LYS A 127 -1.40 14.63 -4.74
CA LYS A 127 -0.59 14.97 -5.91
C LYS A 127 0.86 14.48 -5.82
N ASN A 128 1.40 14.30 -4.61
CA ASN A 128 2.76 13.77 -4.39
C ASN A 128 2.92 12.31 -4.81
N LEU A 129 1.81 11.60 -5.04
CA LEU A 129 1.83 10.23 -5.54
C LEU A 129 2.04 10.17 -7.06
N PHE A 130 1.73 11.25 -7.78
CA PHE A 130 1.81 11.29 -9.24
C PHE A 130 3.24 11.62 -9.68
N TRP A 131 3.66 11.02 -10.79
CA TRP A 131 4.91 11.38 -11.45
C TRP A 131 4.92 12.89 -11.79
N ASP A 132 6.00 13.58 -11.42
CA ASP A 132 6.16 15.04 -11.53
C ASP A 132 5.01 15.88 -10.96
N PHE A 133 4.21 15.30 -10.04
CA PHE A 133 2.98 15.90 -9.53
C PHE A 133 1.92 16.19 -10.61
N ASP A 134 2.06 15.60 -11.80
CA ASP A 134 1.13 15.76 -12.92
C ASP A 134 -0.10 14.87 -12.72
N THR A 135 -1.22 15.51 -12.38
CA THR A 135 -2.51 14.85 -12.16
C THR A 135 -3.35 14.71 -13.43
N SER A 136 -2.81 15.07 -14.60
CA SER A 136 -3.48 14.90 -15.90
C SER A 136 -3.61 13.43 -16.30
N GLN A 137 -2.66 12.60 -15.87
CA GLN A 137 -2.64 11.16 -16.07
C GLN A 137 -3.01 10.45 -14.77
N SER A 138 -3.66 9.28 -14.87
CA SER A 138 -3.96 8.48 -13.68
C SER A 138 -2.74 7.68 -13.25
N ILE A 139 -2.63 7.44 -11.94
CA ILE A 139 -1.76 6.37 -11.42
C ILE A 139 -2.46 5.05 -11.71
N GLU A 140 -1.71 4.03 -12.14
CA GLU A 140 -2.23 2.68 -12.36
C GLU A 140 -1.25 1.66 -11.77
N VAL A 141 -1.73 0.82 -10.86
CA VAL A 141 -1.00 -0.35 -10.38
C VAL A 141 -1.83 -1.60 -10.67
N ALA A 142 -1.35 -2.41 -11.61
CA ALA A 142 -2.05 -3.57 -12.14
C ALA A 142 -1.30 -4.87 -11.82
N SER A 143 -2.05 -5.94 -11.61
CA SER A 143 -1.54 -7.29 -11.43
C SER A 143 -2.52 -8.34 -11.97
N ASN A 144 -2.14 -9.61 -11.91
CA ASN A 144 -3.06 -10.73 -12.17
C ASN A 144 -4.23 -10.82 -11.18
N SER A 145 -4.11 -10.22 -9.99
CA SER A 145 -5.12 -10.31 -8.92
C SER A 145 -6.08 -9.13 -8.90
N GLY A 146 -5.70 -7.99 -9.48
CA GLY A 146 -6.52 -6.78 -9.53
C GLY A 146 -5.75 -5.55 -9.95
N VAL A 147 -6.48 -4.45 -10.09
CA VAL A 147 -5.94 -3.14 -10.48
C VAL A 147 -6.48 -2.06 -9.57
N VAL A 148 -5.60 -1.13 -9.18
CA VAL A 148 -5.97 0.12 -8.52
C VAL A 148 -5.54 1.29 -9.40
N ALA A 149 -6.45 2.24 -9.59
CA ALA A 149 -6.17 3.48 -10.30
C ALA A 149 -6.49 4.69 -9.42
N ILE A 150 -5.68 5.75 -9.53
CA ILE A 150 -5.93 7.02 -8.86
C ILE A 150 -6.02 8.13 -9.91
N SER A 151 -7.13 8.85 -9.93
CA SER A 151 -7.41 9.95 -10.86
C SER A 151 -7.72 11.23 -10.10
N SER A 152 -7.33 12.37 -10.68
CA SER A 152 -7.83 13.66 -10.21
C SER A 152 -9.36 13.70 -10.34
N GLY A 153 -10.04 14.13 -9.29
CA GLY A 153 -11.50 14.25 -9.22
C GLY A 153 -11.99 15.66 -9.50
N LEU A 154 -13.20 15.96 -9.01
CA LEU A 154 -13.79 17.30 -9.08
C LEU A 154 -13.13 18.26 -8.10
N GLY A 155 -13.06 19.55 -8.47
CA GLY A 155 -12.60 20.62 -7.59
C GLY A 155 -13.52 21.84 -7.57
N PHE A 156 -13.54 22.53 -6.43
CA PHE A 156 -14.36 23.73 -6.20
C PHE A 156 -13.51 24.84 -5.62
N LYS A 157 -13.63 26.04 -6.18
CA LYS A 157 -13.01 27.24 -5.66
C LYS A 157 -14.11 28.08 -5.00
N LEU A 158 -13.91 28.39 -3.73
CA LEU A 158 -14.74 29.32 -2.96
C LEU A 158 -14.14 30.70 -3.09
N PHE A 159 -14.98 31.66 -3.49
CA PHE A 159 -14.60 33.06 -3.59
C PHE A 159 -15.43 33.89 -2.60
N ASN A 160 -14.79 34.88 -1.98
CA ASN A 160 -15.45 35.94 -1.24
C ASN A 160 -15.00 37.29 -1.82
N ASN A 161 -15.92 38.07 -2.38
CA ASN A 161 -15.62 39.35 -3.04
C ASN A 161 -14.39 39.28 -3.98
N GLU A 162 -14.39 38.31 -4.89
CA GLU A 162 -13.32 38.03 -5.88
C GLU A 162 -12.01 37.44 -5.31
N ASP A 163 -11.80 37.48 -4.00
CA ASP A 163 -10.69 36.79 -3.36
C ASP A 163 -10.97 35.30 -3.23
N LEU A 164 -10.02 34.47 -3.67
CA LEU A 164 -10.08 33.02 -3.45
C LEU A 164 -9.91 32.72 -1.96
N THR A 165 -10.97 32.25 -1.30
CA THR A 165 -10.99 31.93 0.13
C THR A 165 -10.82 30.46 0.45
N GLY A 166 -10.97 29.59 -0.55
CA GLY A 166 -10.69 28.17 -0.40
C GLY A 166 -10.69 27.43 -1.74
N GLU A 167 -9.86 26.41 -1.86
CA GLU A 167 -9.88 25.49 -2.99
C GLU A 167 -10.01 24.07 -2.43
N PHE A 168 -11.00 23.34 -2.93
CA PHE A 168 -11.19 21.93 -2.66
C PHE A 168 -10.82 21.15 -3.92
N LYS A 169 -9.94 20.16 -3.81
CA LYS A 169 -9.73 19.16 -4.86
C LYS A 169 -9.91 17.77 -4.27
N SER A 170 -10.54 16.91 -5.04
CA SER A 170 -10.74 15.51 -4.71
C SER A 170 -9.90 14.61 -5.61
N PHE A 171 -9.67 13.39 -5.15
CA PHE A 171 -9.04 12.31 -5.90
C PHE A 171 -9.94 11.08 -5.80
N SER A 172 -10.20 10.46 -6.95
CA SER A 172 -10.92 9.19 -7.05
C SER A 172 -9.92 8.05 -7.06
N ILE A 173 -10.18 7.02 -6.26
CA ILE A 173 -9.39 5.80 -6.16
C ILE A 173 -10.32 4.66 -6.56
N GLY A 174 -10.08 4.09 -7.73
CA GLY A 174 -10.89 3.03 -8.31
C GLY A 174 -10.20 1.68 -8.17
N ALA A 175 -10.94 0.67 -7.73
CA ALA A 175 -10.54 -0.73 -7.73
C ALA A 175 -11.24 -1.48 -8.87
N PHE A 176 -10.49 -2.32 -9.56
CA PHE A 176 -10.97 -3.10 -10.69
C PHE A 176 -10.49 -4.54 -10.58
N ARG A 177 -11.32 -5.48 -11.04
CA ARG A 177 -10.83 -6.80 -11.44
C ARG A 177 -10.08 -6.67 -12.77
N SER A 178 -9.06 -7.49 -13.01
CA SER A 178 -8.19 -7.34 -14.19
C SER A 178 -8.97 -7.35 -15.52
N LYS A 179 -9.98 -8.23 -15.68
CA LYS A 179 -10.84 -8.25 -16.88
C LYS A 179 -11.66 -6.97 -17.05
N GLU A 180 -12.21 -6.45 -15.94
CA GLU A 180 -12.99 -5.21 -15.94
C GLU A 180 -12.10 -4.01 -16.33
N PHE A 181 -10.84 -4.02 -15.90
CA PHE A 181 -9.89 -2.98 -16.25
C PHE A 181 -9.57 -2.97 -17.75
N GLU A 182 -9.29 -4.14 -18.35
CA GLU A 182 -9.02 -4.28 -19.79
C GLU A 182 -10.19 -3.77 -20.65
N GLU A 183 -11.44 -4.13 -20.28
CA GLU A 183 -12.65 -3.63 -20.95
C GLU A 183 -12.81 -2.11 -20.81
N ASN A 184 -12.35 -1.53 -19.70
CA ASN A 184 -12.41 -0.08 -19.48
C ASN A 184 -11.34 0.68 -20.28
N LEU A 185 -10.14 0.10 -20.47
CA LEU A 185 -9.09 0.68 -21.31
C LEU A 185 -9.46 0.68 -22.81
N ALA A 186 -10.27 -0.28 -23.26
CA ALA A 186 -10.74 -0.35 -24.65
C ALA A 186 -11.75 0.75 -25.02
N LYS A 187 -12.27 1.52 -24.04
CA LYS A 187 -13.24 2.59 -24.27
C LYS A 187 -12.53 3.91 -24.57
N PRO A 188 -12.98 4.69 -25.57
CA PRO A 188 -12.43 6.02 -25.84
C PRO A 188 -12.81 6.95 -24.67
N ARG A 189 -11.90 7.13 -23.72
CA ARG A 189 -12.04 8.07 -22.59
C ARG A 189 -10.92 9.10 -22.61
N SER A 190 -11.20 10.26 -22.02
CA SER A 190 -10.16 11.21 -21.66
C SER A 190 -9.18 10.53 -20.71
N VAL A 191 -7.98 10.27 -21.22
CA VAL A 191 -6.83 9.81 -20.45
C VAL A 191 -6.74 10.67 -19.19
N GLY A 192 -6.86 10.07 -18.00
CA GLY A 192 -6.86 10.81 -16.72
C GLY A 192 -8.05 10.58 -15.79
N LEU A 193 -9.16 9.96 -16.25
CA LEU A 193 -10.38 9.73 -15.44
C LEU A 193 -10.72 8.25 -15.23
N VAL A 194 -9.72 7.36 -15.27
CA VAL A 194 -9.96 5.90 -15.23
C VAL A 194 -10.65 5.48 -13.93
N ALA A 195 -10.20 6.01 -12.78
CA ALA A 195 -10.71 5.64 -11.46
C ALA A 195 -12.22 5.91 -11.30
N LEU A 196 -12.74 6.98 -11.89
CA LEU A 196 -14.18 7.35 -11.84
C LEU A 196 -15.10 6.33 -12.53
N SER A 197 -14.53 5.41 -13.31
CA SER A 197 -15.30 4.36 -13.97
C SER A 197 -15.42 3.08 -13.14
N ALA A 198 -14.75 3.01 -12.00
CA ALA A 198 -14.76 1.85 -11.13
C ALA A 198 -16.14 1.66 -10.49
N LYS A 199 -16.60 0.40 -10.42
CA LYS A 199 -17.74 0.03 -9.59
C LYS A 199 -17.39 0.05 -8.10
N ALA A 200 -16.13 -0.18 -7.78
CA ALA A 200 -15.58 -0.15 -6.45
C ALA A 200 -14.67 1.08 -6.34
N GLU A 201 -15.12 2.11 -5.62
CA GLU A 201 -14.47 3.42 -5.64
C GLU A 201 -14.44 4.02 -4.24
N ARG A 202 -13.37 4.77 -3.96
CA ARG A 202 -13.28 5.66 -2.81
C ARG A 202 -12.80 7.03 -3.26
N ILE A 203 -13.42 8.08 -2.72
CA ILE A 203 -13.01 9.46 -2.98
C ILE A 203 -12.41 10.07 -1.72
N VAL A 204 -11.33 10.82 -1.90
CA VAL A 204 -10.59 11.51 -0.84
C VAL A 204 -10.26 12.95 -1.25
N ASP A 205 -10.01 13.81 -0.28
CA ASP A 205 -9.46 15.15 -0.53
C ASP A 205 -7.95 15.12 -0.83
N GLU A 206 -7.34 16.29 -1.04
CA GLU A 206 -5.90 16.39 -1.26
C GLU A 206 -5.05 15.82 -0.13
N SER A 207 -5.56 15.77 1.11
CA SER A 207 -4.84 15.20 2.26
C SER A 207 -4.97 13.68 2.33
N GLY A 208 -5.85 13.07 1.54
CA GLY A 208 -6.17 11.65 1.56
C GLY A 208 -7.27 11.29 2.55
N VAL A 209 -8.05 12.26 3.04
CA VAL A 209 -9.17 12.00 3.95
C VAL A 209 -10.47 11.93 3.15
N SER A 210 -11.29 10.92 3.45
CA SER A 210 -12.64 10.85 2.88
C SER A 210 -13.50 11.96 3.49
N THR A 211 -13.98 12.88 2.66
CA THR A 211 -14.85 13.98 3.10
C THR A 211 -16.31 13.59 2.95
N GLY A 212 -17.16 13.98 3.91
CA GLY A 212 -18.61 13.69 3.89
C GLY A 212 -19.40 14.42 2.79
N SER A 213 -18.70 15.18 1.94
CA SER A 213 -19.25 15.96 0.82
C SER A 213 -19.45 15.12 -0.46
N VAL A 214 -18.96 13.88 -0.46
CA VAL A 214 -19.18 12.89 -1.53
C VAL A 214 -20.15 11.83 -0.99
N PRO A 215 -21.17 11.40 -1.76
CA PRO A 215 -22.06 10.33 -1.32
C PRO A 215 -21.26 9.07 -0.96
N ASP A 216 -21.18 8.74 0.33
CA ASP A 216 -20.57 7.50 0.84
C ASP A 216 -21.49 6.34 0.48
N ASP A 217 -21.36 5.87 -0.77
CA ASP A 217 -22.01 4.65 -1.22
C ASP A 217 -21.33 3.48 -0.49
N GLN A 218 -22.00 3.02 0.58
CA GLN A 218 -21.50 1.95 1.44
C GLN A 218 -21.23 0.66 0.66
N ASP A 219 -22.00 0.38 -0.39
CA ASP A 219 -21.82 -0.80 -1.23
C ASP A 219 -20.55 -0.67 -2.06
N LYS A 220 -20.34 0.48 -2.71
CA LYS A 220 -19.08 0.74 -3.44
C LYS A 220 -17.86 0.65 -2.53
N ARG A 221 -17.94 1.20 -1.33
CA ARG A 221 -16.84 1.20 -0.36
C ARG A 221 -16.55 -0.21 0.16
N LYS A 222 -17.59 -1.01 0.42
CA LYS A 222 -17.43 -2.41 0.79
C LYS A 222 -16.76 -3.20 -0.32
N MET A 223 -17.23 -3.03 -1.57
CA MET A 223 -16.61 -3.65 -2.75
C MET A 223 -15.15 -3.21 -2.93
N PHE A 224 -14.86 -1.93 -2.70
CA PHE A 224 -13.49 -1.39 -2.75
C PHE A 224 -12.58 -2.08 -1.74
N ASN A 225 -13.02 -2.18 -0.48
CA ASN A 225 -12.25 -2.84 0.56
C ASN A 225 -12.03 -4.33 0.25
N GLU A 226 -13.05 -5.03 -0.25
CA GLU A 226 -12.93 -6.44 -0.63
C GLU A 226 -11.96 -6.65 -1.81
N GLN A 227 -11.97 -5.74 -2.79
CA GLN A 227 -11.11 -5.84 -3.98
C GLN A 227 -9.65 -5.43 -3.72
N LEU A 228 -9.37 -4.52 -2.78
CA LEU A 228 -8.03 -4.03 -2.47
C LEU A 228 -7.47 -4.58 -1.15
N ARG A 229 -7.80 -5.82 -0.81
CA ARG A 229 -7.17 -6.61 0.26
C ARG A 229 -6.18 -7.65 -0.29
N VAL A 230 -5.59 -7.36 -1.44
CA VAL A 230 -4.68 -8.27 -2.16
C VAL A 230 -3.32 -8.33 -1.47
N VAL A 231 -2.82 -7.19 -1.00
CA VAL A 231 -1.47 -7.03 -0.44
C VAL A 231 -1.53 -6.58 1.01
N LYS A 232 -0.65 -7.11 1.85
CA LYS A 232 -0.47 -6.73 3.26
C LYS A 232 0.92 -6.13 3.46
N LYS A 233 1.00 -4.78 3.43
CA LYS A 233 2.24 -4.06 3.74
C LYS A 233 2.34 -3.82 5.24
N TYR A 234 3.40 -4.31 5.87
CA TYR A 234 3.66 -4.11 7.29
C TYR A 234 4.78 -3.12 7.49
N ASP A 235 4.53 -2.14 8.34
CA ASP A 235 5.48 -1.13 8.74
C ASP A 235 5.48 -1.08 10.27
N PHE A 236 6.62 -1.45 10.88
CA PHE A 236 6.74 -1.42 12.33
C PHE A 236 6.51 0.00 12.87
N SER A 237 5.68 0.10 13.90
CA SER A 237 5.47 1.34 14.64
C SER A 237 5.52 1.07 16.14
N ASN A 238 5.93 2.07 16.91
CA ASN A 238 6.02 1.99 18.37
C ASN A 238 4.62 2.05 19.01
N VAL A 239 3.79 1.05 18.74
CA VAL A 239 2.46 0.90 19.31
C VAL A 239 2.59 0.67 20.82
N THR A 240 1.92 1.51 21.60
CA THR A 240 1.90 1.43 23.07
C THR A 240 0.60 0.83 23.62
N GLN A 241 -0.43 0.70 22.78
CA GLN A 241 -1.75 0.17 23.12
C GLN A 241 -2.21 -0.79 22.03
N PHE A 242 -2.68 -1.97 22.42
CA PHE A 242 -3.17 -2.97 21.48
C PHE A 242 -4.70 -2.97 21.43
N GLU A 243 -5.25 -3.20 20.24
CA GLU A 243 -6.68 -3.24 19.98
C GLU A 243 -7.18 -4.69 19.95
N ASN A 244 -8.33 -4.95 20.56
CA ASN A 244 -8.98 -6.26 20.52
C ASN A 244 -9.78 -6.46 19.23
N LEU A 245 -9.09 -6.79 18.14
CA LEU A 245 -9.73 -7.05 16.84
C LEU A 245 -9.70 -8.55 16.55
N PHE A 246 -10.89 -9.15 16.37
CA PHE A 246 -11.04 -10.55 15.97
C PHE A 246 -10.57 -10.75 14.52
N GLN A 247 -9.27 -10.97 14.34
CA GLN A 247 -8.61 -11.29 13.07
C GLN A 247 -7.52 -12.32 13.33
N ASP A 248 -7.48 -13.41 12.57
CA ASP A 248 -6.54 -14.51 12.82
C ASP A 248 -5.08 -14.18 12.45
N PHE A 249 -4.88 -13.07 11.75
CA PHE A 249 -3.59 -12.58 11.33
C PHE A 249 -3.31 -11.18 11.89
N LEU A 250 -2.03 -10.81 11.94
CA LEU A 250 -1.60 -9.46 12.30
C LEU A 250 -2.16 -8.44 11.30
N LEU A 251 -2.84 -7.40 11.77
CA LEU A 251 -3.46 -6.41 10.89
C LEU A 251 -2.43 -5.42 10.34
N PRO A 252 -2.30 -5.24 9.02
CA PRO A 252 -1.43 -4.23 8.45
C PRO A 252 -2.00 -2.81 8.64
N PRO A 253 -1.16 -1.75 8.60
CA PRO A 253 0.29 -1.83 8.50
C PRO A 253 1.00 -2.04 9.84
N SER A 254 0.42 -1.57 10.95
CA SER A 254 1.12 -1.43 12.23
C SER A 254 0.87 -2.55 13.24
N GLY A 255 -0.01 -3.51 12.94
CA GLY A 255 -0.33 -4.61 13.85
C GLY A 255 -0.99 -4.20 15.16
N PRO A 256 -2.05 -3.35 15.16
CA PRO A 256 -2.69 -2.94 16.41
C PRO A 256 -3.22 -4.13 17.23
N ASN A 257 -3.53 -5.25 16.57
CA ASN A 257 -4.01 -6.48 17.20
C ASN A 257 -2.90 -7.45 17.62
N LEU A 258 -1.61 -7.05 17.62
CA LEU A 258 -0.45 -7.92 17.93
C LEU A 258 -0.66 -8.78 19.17
N TYR A 259 -1.08 -8.16 20.28
CA TYR A 259 -1.36 -8.87 21.53
C TYR A 259 -2.35 -10.02 21.35
N SER A 260 -3.47 -9.77 20.67
CA SER A 260 -4.52 -10.78 20.46
C SER A 260 -4.09 -11.93 19.54
N VAL A 261 -3.16 -11.68 18.62
CA VAL A 261 -2.63 -12.70 17.70
C VAL A 261 -1.64 -13.59 18.45
N VAL A 262 -0.67 -12.99 19.15
CA VAL A 262 0.33 -13.72 19.96
C VAL A 262 -0.36 -14.54 21.05
N ARG A 263 -1.33 -13.96 21.75
CA ARG A 263 -2.08 -14.65 22.81
C ARG A 263 -2.76 -15.95 22.34
N ARG A 264 -3.15 -16.04 21.07
CA ARG A 264 -3.84 -17.21 20.51
C ARG A 264 -2.90 -18.25 19.89
N SER A 265 -1.60 -17.94 19.82
CA SER A 265 -0.59 -18.84 19.27
C SER A 265 0.40 -19.21 20.37
N ASP A 266 0.25 -20.42 20.90
CA ASP A 266 1.18 -20.95 21.91
C ASP A 266 2.63 -20.99 21.38
N GLU A 267 2.81 -21.26 20.09
CA GLU A 267 4.12 -21.28 19.42
C GLU A 267 4.79 -19.89 19.45
N LEU A 268 4.09 -18.85 18.99
CA LEU A 268 4.61 -17.47 19.04
C LEU A 268 4.89 -17.04 20.47
N TRP A 269 3.99 -17.38 21.40
CA TRP A 269 4.14 -17.01 22.80
C TRP A 269 5.37 -17.65 23.44
N SER A 270 5.55 -18.96 23.26
CA SER A 270 6.70 -19.70 23.78
C SER A 270 8.00 -19.12 23.24
N GLU A 271 8.09 -18.89 21.93
CA GLU A 271 9.28 -18.30 21.30
C GLU A 271 9.60 -16.92 21.88
N PHE A 272 8.61 -16.03 22.02
CA PHE A 272 8.86 -14.68 22.53
C PHE A 272 9.19 -14.66 24.02
N ALA A 273 8.66 -15.60 24.81
CA ALA A 273 9.02 -15.75 26.22
C ALA A 273 10.48 -16.18 26.39
N GLU A 274 10.99 -17.04 25.50
CA GLU A 274 12.37 -17.53 25.54
C GLU A 274 13.41 -16.43 25.30
N LEU A 275 13.09 -15.39 24.53
CA LEU A 275 13.98 -14.25 24.23
C LEU A 275 14.55 -13.55 25.47
N PHE A 276 13.87 -13.64 26.61
CA PHE A 276 14.22 -12.93 27.84
C PHE A 276 14.79 -13.86 28.93
N SER A 277 14.87 -15.16 28.65
CA SER A 277 15.25 -16.18 29.62
C SER A 277 16.71 -16.04 30.05
N GLU A 278 17.61 -15.65 29.14
CA GLU A 278 19.03 -15.42 29.45
C GLU A 278 19.23 -14.32 30.50
N GLN A 279 18.37 -13.29 30.48
CA GLN A 279 18.43 -12.18 31.44
C GLN A 279 17.64 -12.47 32.73
N GLN A 280 17.12 -13.69 32.90
CA GLN A 280 16.28 -14.09 34.03
C GLN A 280 15.02 -13.21 34.18
N LEU A 281 14.48 -12.78 33.04
CA LEU A 281 13.24 -12.01 32.97
C LEU A 281 12.15 -12.88 32.34
N GLU A 282 10.93 -12.69 32.80
CA GLU A 282 9.77 -13.44 32.31
C GLU A 282 8.89 -12.48 31.49
N LEU A 283 8.64 -12.81 30.23
CA LEU A 283 7.59 -12.12 29.46
C LEU A 283 6.23 -12.62 29.95
N VAL A 284 5.29 -11.71 30.14
CA VAL A 284 3.95 -11.99 30.67
C VAL A 284 2.87 -11.40 29.76
N LEU A 285 1.86 -12.21 29.47
CA LEU A 285 0.58 -11.75 28.91
C LEU A 285 -0.28 -11.20 30.05
N TYR A 286 -0.61 -9.92 30.00
CA TYR A 286 -1.50 -9.28 30.96
C TYR A 286 -2.87 -9.02 30.35
N ASP A 287 -3.76 -10.01 30.50
CA ASP A 287 -5.06 -10.09 29.81
C ASP A 287 -6.00 -8.92 30.11
N ALA A 288 -5.97 -8.41 31.35
CA ALA A 288 -6.85 -7.33 31.78
C ALA A 288 -6.64 -6.02 30.98
N GLU A 289 -5.40 -5.77 30.55
CA GLU A 289 -5.03 -4.56 29.79
C GLU A 289 -4.61 -4.85 28.35
N GLN A 290 -4.67 -6.11 27.92
CA GLN A 290 -4.14 -6.57 26.64
C GLN A 290 -2.70 -6.11 26.38
N ALA A 291 -1.84 -6.26 27.39
CA ALA A 291 -0.48 -5.76 27.37
C ALA A 291 0.55 -6.89 27.53
N PHE A 292 1.70 -6.73 26.88
CA PHE A 292 2.89 -7.48 27.22
C PHE A 292 3.61 -6.77 28.37
N LEU A 293 4.01 -7.53 29.39
CA LEU A 293 4.82 -7.03 30.49
C LEU A 293 6.08 -7.87 30.59
N LEU A 294 7.19 -7.26 30.96
CA LEU A 294 8.39 -7.97 31.34
C LEU A 294 8.47 -7.96 32.86
N GLN A 295 8.66 -9.10 33.52
CA GLN A 295 8.74 -9.15 34.97
C GLN A 295 10.06 -9.74 35.47
N LYS A 296 10.51 -9.17 36.59
CA LYS A 296 11.63 -9.66 37.38
C LYS A 296 11.11 -10.15 38.71
N LYS A 297 11.50 -11.37 39.09
CA LYS A 297 11.08 -12.00 40.35
C LYS A 297 12.28 -12.27 41.25
N ILE A 298 12.27 -11.72 42.47
CA ILE A 298 13.27 -12.00 43.52
C ILE A 298 12.53 -12.43 44.78
N GLY A 299 12.53 -13.73 45.06
CA GLY A 299 11.74 -14.30 46.15
C GLY A 299 10.25 -13.95 45.99
N PRO A 300 9.59 -13.34 46.99
CA PRO A 300 8.20 -12.91 46.88
C PRO A 300 8.03 -11.54 46.19
N ARG A 301 9.10 -10.82 45.86
CA ARG A 301 9.03 -9.50 45.23
C ARG A 301 8.97 -9.63 43.71
N ILE A 302 7.99 -8.97 43.09
CA ILE A 302 7.83 -8.88 41.64
C ILE A 302 7.96 -7.41 41.24
N THR A 303 8.74 -7.15 40.18
CA THR A 303 8.82 -5.86 39.53
C THR A 303 8.45 -6.03 38.06
N GLN A 304 7.49 -5.24 37.58
CA GLN A 304 7.01 -5.29 36.21
C GLN A 304 7.49 -4.07 35.44
N TYR A 305 7.86 -4.30 34.20
CA TYR A 305 8.31 -3.31 33.23
C TYR A 305 7.36 -3.35 32.02
N PRO A 306 6.95 -2.19 31.49
CA PRO A 306 6.03 -2.14 30.38
C PRO A 306 6.67 -2.59 29.06
N TYR A 307 5.87 -3.10 28.11
CA TYR A 307 6.35 -3.53 26.79
C TYR A 307 7.29 -2.52 26.10
N PHE A 308 7.00 -1.22 26.21
CA PHE A 308 7.80 -0.18 25.54
C PHE A 308 9.22 -0.01 26.11
N SER A 309 9.53 -0.56 27.30
CA SER A 309 10.89 -0.54 27.83
C SER A 309 11.76 -1.69 27.29
N ILE A 310 11.19 -2.62 26.54
CA ILE A 310 11.92 -3.67 25.85
C ILE A 310 12.74 -3.06 24.69
N ALA A 311 13.93 -3.61 24.42
CA ALA A 311 14.76 -3.16 23.32
C ALA A 311 14.03 -3.22 21.96
N ASP A 312 14.31 -2.25 21.09
CA ASP A 312 13.63 -2.09 19.80
C ASP A 312 13.71 -3.35 18.92
N THR A 313 14.87 -3.99 18.90
CA THR A 313 15.12 -5.26 18.18
C THR A 313 14.12 -6.35 18.54
N PHE A 314 13.81 -6.57 19.82
CA PHE A 314 12.87 -7.60 20.23
C PHE A 314 11.44 -7.26 19.84
N ARG A 315 11.02 -6.00 19.96
CA ARG A 315 9.67 -5.56 19.58
C ARG A 315 9.46 -5.68 18.07
N ARG A 316 10.47 -5.36 17.27
CA ARG A 316 10.49 -5.57 15.81
C ARG A 316 10.45 -7.04 15.45
N PHE A 317 11.26 -7.86 16.13
CA PHE A 317 11.26 -9.30 15.95
C PHE A 317 9.87 -9.88 16.22
N MET A 318 9.27 -9.57 17.39
CA MET A 318 7.91 -9.98 17.72
C MET A 318 6.90 -9.58 16.64
N PHE A 319 6.97 -8.34 16.17
CA PHE A 319 6.08 -7.82 15.12
C PHE A 319 6.23 -8.57 13.78
N TYR A 320 7.43 -8.66 13.22
CA TYR A 320 7.65 -9.26 11.91
C TYR A 320 7.47 -10.78 11.92
N ILE A 321 7.90 -11.48 12.97
CA ILE A 321 7.66 -12.91 13.12
C ILE A 321 6.17 -13.21 13.24
N THR A 322 5.43 -12.40 14.00
CA THR A 322 3.96 -12.53 14.03
C THR A 322 3.35 -12.24 12.66
N ALA A 323 3.83 -11.23 11.92
CA ALA A 323 3.36 -10.94 10.57
C ALA A 323 3.60 -12.12 9.61
N ILE A 324 4.76 -12.77 9.67
CA ILE A 324 5.09 -13.94 8.85
C ILE A 324 4.18 -15.12 9.21
N GLN A 325 4.17 -15.54 10.48
CA GLN A 325 3.55 -16.79 10.88
C GLN A 325 2.02 -16.76 10.92
N SER A 326 1.42 -15.61 11.25
CA SER A 326 -0.03 -15.49 11.39
C SER A 326 -0.75 -15.33 10.05
N ASN A 327 -0.04 -15.00 8.98
CA ASN A 327 -0.61 -14.90 7.64
C ASN A 327 -0.51 -16.23 6.90
N LYS A 328 -1.51 -16.48 6.06
CA LYS A 328 -1.64 -17.69 5.23
C LYS A 328 -2.11 -17.28 3.84
N ASN A 329 -1.63 -17.93 2.78
CA ASN A 329 -1.95 -17.64 1.38
C ASN A 329 -2.01 -16.13 1.06
N SER A 330 -1.00 -15.37 1.51
CA SER A 330 -0.99 -13.90 1.50
C SER A 330 0.21 -13.33 0.76
N VAL A 331 0.04 -12.13 0.21
CA VAL A 331 1.13 -11.32 -0.34
C VAL A 331 1.56 -10.29 0.71
N ILE A 332 2.81 -10.39 1.17
CA ILE A 332 3.36 -9.64 2.31
C ILE A 332 4.47 -8.72 1.83
N ILE A 333 4.47 -7.48 2.31
CA ILE A 333 5.50 -6.48 2.00
C ILE A 333 6.20 -6.01 3.26
N PHE A 334 7.53 -6.03 3.22
CA PHE A 334 8.40 -5.48 4.26
C PHE A 334 9.39 -4.47 3.68
N GLU A 335 9.41 -3.26 4.23
CA GLU A 335 10.38 -2.22 3.89
C GLU A 335 11.48 -2.18 4.96
N GLU A 336 12.69 -2.61 4.60
CA GLU A 336 13.88 -2.59 5.46
C GLU A 336 13.63 -3.18 6.87
N PRO A 337 13.08 -4.41 6.98
CA PRO A 337 12.71 -5.00 8.27
C PRO A 337 13.91 -5.23 9.21
N GLU A 338 15.14 -5.23 8.68
CA GLU A 338 16.38 -5.34 9.45
C GLU A 338 16.74 -4.09 10.27
N VAL A 339 16.11 -2.94 10.02
CA VAL A 339 16.51 -1.67 10.64
C VAL A 339 16.32 -1.75 12.14
N HIS A 340 17.38 -1.41 12.90
CA HIS A 340 17.47 -1.55 14.35
C HIS A 340 17.36 -3.01 14.87
N SER A 341 17.65 -4.00 14.03
CA SER A 341 17.68 -5.41 14.40
C SER A 341 19.12 -5.94 14.50
N PHE A 342 19.39 -6.76 15.53
CA PHE A 342 20.67 -7.45 15.68
C PHE A 342 20.79 -8.59 14.65
N PRO A 343 21.95 -8.80 13.98
CA PRO A 343 22.04 -9.65 12.79
C PRO A 343 21.46 -11.08 12.89
N PRO A 344 21.61 -11.82 14.00
CA PRO A 344 20.98 -13.14 14.15
C PRO A 344 19.45 -13.12 14.01
N TYR A 345 18.76 -12.09 14.52
CA TYR A 345 17.30 -11.97 14.36
C TYR A 345 16.91 -11.62 12.93
N THR A 346 17.75 -10.88 12.21
CA THR A 346 17.57 -10.60 10.79
C THR A 346 17.70 -11.89 9.96
N GLN A 347 18.69 -12.73 10.26
CA GLN A 347 18.85 -14.04 9.62
C GLN A 347 17.69 -14.99 9.94
N GLU A 348 17.27 -15.03 11.20
CA GLU A 348 16.12 -15.82 11.63
C GLU A 348 14.86 -15.43 10.86
N MET A 349 14.60 -14.12 10.73
CA MET A 349 13.47 -13.62 9.93
C MET A 349 13.57 -14.05 8.45
N ALA A 350 14.78 -14.03 7.87
CA ALA A 350 15.02 -14.54 6.52
C ALA A 350 14.67 -16.04 6.42
N TYR A 351 15.13 -16.86 7.36
CA TYR A 351 14.82 -18.29 7.40
C TYR A 351 13.32 -18.56 7.53
N ARG A 352 12.60 -17.80 8.35
CA ARG A 352 11.13 -17.94 8.45
C ARG A 352 10.43 -17.67 7.12
N MET A 353 10.89 -16.70 6.33
CA MET A 353 10.34 -16.45 4.99
C MET A 353 10.77 -17.51 3.96
N ILE A 354 12.00 -18.02 4.08
CA ILE A 354 12.52 -19.08 3.19
C ILE A 354 11.69 -20.36 3.32
N TYR A 355 11.44 -20.79 4.56
CA TYR A 355 10.73 -22.03 4.88
C TYR A 355 9.20 -21.88 4.93
N ASP A 356 8.68 -20.69 4.63
CA ASP A 356 7.24 -20.46 4.49
C ASP A 356 6.81 -20.54 3.03
N ASP A 357 6.21 -21.67 2.67
CA ASP A 357 5.67 -21.93 1.33
C ASP A 357 4.25 -21.37 1.13
N ASP A 358 3.62 -20.82 2.16
CA ASP A 358 2.23 -20.37 2.13
C ASP A 358 2.09 -18.88 1.76
N ASN A 359 3.12 -18.06 1.98
CA ASN A 359 3.08 -16.63 1.66
C ASN A 359 4.07 -16.23 0.57
N GLN A 360 3.75 -15.13 -0.11
CA GLN A 360 4.64 -14.45 -1.05
C GLN A 360 5.19 -13.18 -0.42
N TYR A 361 6.47 -12.90 -0.65
CA TYR A 361 7.19 -11.79 -0.01
C TYR A 361 7.74 -10.80 -1.02
N PHE A 362 7.58 -9.51 -0.72
CA PHE A 362 8.28 -8.40 -1.36
C PHE A 362 9.04 -7.62 -0.30
N ILE A 363 10.37 -7.60 -0.41
CA ILE A 363 11.25 -7.11 0.64
C ILE A 363 12.22 -6.10 0.04
N SER A 364 12.41 -4.94 0.64
CA SER A 364 13.59 -4.12 0.37
C SER A 364 14.60 -4.29 1.48
N THR A 365 15.87 -4.48 1.13
CA THR A 365 16.92 -4.64 2.14
C THR A 365 18.25 -4.03 1.70
N HIS A 366 19.00 -3.56 2.70
CA HIS A 366 20.41 -3.17 2.61
C HIS A 366 21.32 -4.14 3.39
N SER A 367 20.75 -5.20 3.96
CA SER A 367 21.46 -6.11 4.85
C SER A 367 21.94 -7.36 4.13
N PRO A 368 23.26 -7.65 4.15
CA PRO A 368 23.76 -8.93 3.66
C PRO A 368 23.22 -10.10 4.51
N TYR A 369 22.95 -9.87 5.81
CA TYR A 369 22.38 -10.88 6.69
C TYR A 369 20.94 -11.26 6.34
N MET A 370 20.21 -10.40 5.63
CA MET A 370 18.90 -10.73 5.08
C MET A 370 19.03 -11.35 3.68
N LEU A 371 19.88 -10.78 2.83
CA LEU A 371 20.01 -11.19 1.43
C LEU A 371 20.68 -12.56 1.25
N HIS A 372 21.79 -12.82 1.94
CA HIS A 372 22.57 -14.05 1.71
C HIS A 372 21.78 -15.32 2.00
N PRO A 373 21.02 -15.45 3.11
CA PRO A 373 20.21 -16.65 3.35
C PRO A 373 19.25 -16.97 2.20
N PHE A 374 18.64 -15.95 1.58
CA PHE A 374 17.74 -16.17 0.44
C PHE A 374 18.50 -16.78 -0.74
N ILE A 375 19.64 -16.20 -1.11
CA ILE A 375 20.43 -16.67 -2.25
C ILE A 375 21.04 -18.06 -1.99
N GLU A 376 21.47 -18.34 -0.75
CA GLU A 376 22.11 -19.61 -0.39
C GLU A 376 21.13 -20.79 -0.27
N LYS A 377 19.87 -20.54 0.08
CA LYS A 377 18.92 -21.60 0.48
C LYS A 377 17.72 -21.77 -0.44
N MET A 378 17.35 -20.74 -1.21
CA MET A 378 16.18 -20.82 -2.09
C MET A 378 16.55 -21.31 -3.49
N ASP A 379 15.62 -22.01 -4.12
CA ASP A 379 15.70 -22.31 -5.55
C ASP A 379 15.50 -21.01 -6.36
N TYR A 380 16.29 -20.84 -7.42
CA TYR A 380 16.21 -19.69 -8.31
C TYR A 380 14.83 -19.51 -8.95
N LYS A 381 14.01 -20.56 -9.08
CA LYS A 381 12.63 -20.45 -9.57
C LYS A 381 11.70 -19.73 -8.59
N ASP A 382 12.04 -19.72 -7.31
CA ASP A 382 11.24 -19.15 -6.22
C ASP A 382 11.76 -17.80 -5.72
N LEU A 383 13.00 -17.45 -6.07
CA LEU A 383 13.67 -16.20 -5.69
C LEU A 383 13.86 -15.25 -6.88
N ASN A 384 13.46 -13.99 -6.71
CA ASN A 384 13.90 -12.86 -7.51
C ASN A 384 14.71 -11.91 -6.64
N VAL A 385 15.90 -11.52 -7.11
CA VAL A 385 16.62 -10.36 -6.57
C VAL A 385 16.70 -9.30 -7.65
N PHE A 386 16.25 -8.11 -7.30
CA PHE A 386 16.12 -6.97 -8.18
C PHE A 386 17.14 -5.90 -7.80
N ILE A 387 18.00 -5.51 -8.74
CA ILE A 387 18.78 -4.27 -8.65
C ILE A 387 17.88 -3.11 -9.01
N THR A 388 17.71 -2.19 -8.06
CA THR A 388 17.01 -0.92 -8.27
C THR A 388 18.03 0.18 -8.43
N TYR A 389 17.88 0.97 -9.49
CA TYR A 389 18.78 2.08 -9.82
C TYR A 389 17.97 3.26 -10.36
N TYR A 390 18.60 4.43 -10.41
CA TYR A 390 17.96 5.69 -10.80
C TYR A 390 18.69 6.28 -12.00
N LYS A 391 17.97 6.46 -13.12
CA LYS A 391 18.52 6.97 -14.39
C LYS A 391 17.45 7.83 -15.05
N ASP A 392 17.85 8.93 -15.69
CA ASP A 392 16.95 9.83 -16.42
C ASP A 392 15.71 10.26 -15.60
N TYR A 393 15.96 10.59 -14.32
CA TYR A 393 14.97 10.96 -13.29
C TYR A 393 13.97 9.86 -12.91
N GLN A 394 14.15 8.63 -13.39
CA GLN A 394 13.23 7.52 -13.19
C GLN A 394 13.86 6.40 -12.37
N THR A 395 13.00 5.73 -11.60
CA THR A 395 13.34 4.46 -10.95
C THR A 395 13.24 3.33 -11.97
N HIS A 396 14.32 2.56 -12.05
CA HIS A 396 14.40 1.37 -12.87
C HIS A 396 14.75 0.17 -12.01
N VAL A 397 14.39 -1.01 -12.52
CA VAL A 397 14.61 -2.28 -11.85
C VAL A 397 15.07 -3.31 -12.87
N ARG A 398 16.03 -4.15 -12.48
CA ARG A 398 16.47 -5.32 -13.25
C ARG A 398 16.57 -6.54 -12.35
N ALA A 399 15.99 -7.65 -12.77
CA ALA A 399 16.22 -8.94 -12.13
C ALA A 399 17.65 -9.42 -12.39
N LEU A 400 18.31 -9.90 -11.34
CA LEU A 400 19.60 -10.56 -11.45
C LEU A 400 19.45 -11.96 -12.05
N THR A 401 20.46 -12.38 -12.81
CA THR A 401 20.56 -13.75 -13.32
C THR A 401 21.10 -14.70 -12.25
N GLU A 402 20.97 -16.01 -12.48
CA GLU A 402 21.53 -17.05 -11.60
C GLU A 402 23.06 -16.92 -11.43
N GLU A 403 23.76 -16.61 -12.53
CA GLU A 403 25.21 -16.35 -12.50
C GLU A 403 25.55 -15.15 -11.61
N GLU A 404 24.83 -14.03 -11.76
CA GLU A 404 25.06 -12.84 -10.94
C GLU A 404 24.72 -13.05 -9.46
N LEU A 405 23.74 -13.89 -9.16
CA LEU A 405 23.42 -14.27 -7.78
C LEU A 405 24.53 -15.12 -7.15
N THR A 406 25.14 -16.01 -7.93
CA THR A 406 26.28 -16.81 -7.49
C THR A 406 27.49 -15.91 -7.23
N ASP A 407 27.77 -14.97 -8.13
CA ASP A 407 28.80 -13.96 -7.94
C ASP A 407 28.60 -13.16 -6.64
N ILE A 408 27.35 -12.82 -6.31
CA ILE A 408 27.02 -12.10 -5.06
C ILE A 408 27.46 -12.87 -3.80
N LEU A 409 27.35 -14.20 -3.79
CA LEU A 409 27.82 -15.03 -2.68
C LEU A 409 29.35 -15.02 -2.60
N ASP A 410 30.02 -15.16 -3.75
CA ASP A 410 31.47 -15.22 -3.84
C ASP A 410 32.13 -13.89 -3.40
N PHE A 411 31.47 -12.75 -3.69
CA PHE A 411 31.94 -11.41 -3.31
C PHE A 411 31.51 -10.94 -1.91
N SER A 412 31.12 -11.85 -1.00
CA SER A 412 30.69 -11.65 0.40
C SER A 412 30.79 -10.22 0.99
N THR A 413 29.70 -9.71 1.60
CA THR A 413 29.54 -8.37 2.22
C THR A 413 29.84 -7.15 1.34
N ASN A 414 30.56 -7.29 0.22
CA ASN A 414 30.92 -6.21 -0.70
C ASN A 414 29.91 -5.97 -1.81
N VAL A 415 28.84 -6.75 -1.86
CA VAL A 415 27.77 -6.66 -2.86
C VAL A 415 27.16 -5.26 -2.87
N PHE A 416 26.85 -4.72 -1.68
CA PHE A 416 26.31 -3.37 -1.54
C PHE A 416 27.34 -2.27 -1.89
N PHE A 417 28.65 -2.54 -1.81
CA PHE A 417 29.70 -1.61 -2.25
C PHE A 417 29.90 -1.64 -3.78
N ASN A 418 29.56 -2.74 -4.45
CA ASN A 418 29.78 -2.96 -5.88
C ASN A 418 28.50 -3.00 -6.72
N LEU A 419 27.36 -2.53 -6.20
CA LEU A 419 26.05 -2.54 -6.88
C LEU A 419 26.08 -2.00 -8.31
N LYS A 420 26.95 -1.03 -8.59
CA LYS A 420 27.09 -0.44 -9.93
C LYS A 420 27.39 -1.47 -11.00
N ARG A 421 28.15 -2.54 -10.69
CA ARG A 421 28.52 -3.58 -11.67
C ARG A 421 27.31 -4.34 -12.23
N PHE A 422 26.19 -4.29 -11.52
CA PHE A 422 24.96 -4.98 -11.90
C PHE A 422 23.92 -4.03 -12.51
N GLU A 423 24.24 -2.74 -12.69
CA GLU A 423 23.39 -1.81 -13.43
C GLU A 423 23.59 -2.04 -14.94
N PRO A 424 22.56 -1.90 -15.80
CA PRO A 424 22.76 -1.92 -17.24
C PRO A 424 23.76 -0.83 -17.67
N ASP A 425 24.68 -1.18 -18.58
CA ASP A 425 25.73 -0.31 -19.11
C ASP A 425 26.89 0.04 -18.14
N ALA A 426 27.14 -0.81 -17.13
CA ALA A 426 28.20 -0.64 -16.11
C ALA A 426 29.64 -0.93 -16.58
#